data_AF-A0A4R4W026-F1
#
_entry.id   AF-A0A4R4W026-F1
#
_cell.length_a   1.000
_cell.length_b   1.000
_cell.length_c   1.000
_cell.angle_alpha   90.00
_cell.angle_beta   90.00
_cell.angle_gamma   90.00
#
_symmetry.space_group_name_H-M   'P 1'
#
loop_
_entity.id
_entity.type
_entity.pdbx_description
1 polymer ?
#
loop_
_entity_poly.entity_id
_entity_poly.type
_entity_poly.pdbx_seq_one_letter_code
_entity_poly.pdbx_strand_id
1 'polypeptide(L)'
;MSGYRVTTENLTAQVGELSRVGEQTELLVSSARELAERMPMLGTAPPALHLAMRLRQSAGETGLTREITAAHTELGDFHSALHETATGYENTDSAAADALRGTEGTAT
;
A
#
# COMPACT_ATOMS: atom_id res chain seq x y z
N MET A 1 23.14 15.90 20.89
CA MET A 1 23.22 15.83 19.42
C MET A 1 22.23 14.76 19.00
N SER A 2 21.01 15.17 18.65
CA SER A 2 19.94 14.24 18.29
C SER A 2 20.18 13.82 16.86
N GLY A 3 20.89 12.71 16.66
CA GLY A 3 21.00 12.09 15.33
C GLY A 3 19.60 11.83 14.80
N TYR A 4 19.41 12.11 13.51
CA TYR A 4 18.16 11.88 12.78
C TYR A 4 17.95 10.36 12.68
N ARG A 5 17.58 9.73 13.80
CA ARG A 5 17.13 8.34 13.82
C ARG A 5 15.73 8.38 13.25
N VAL A 6 15.66 8.50 11.92
CA VAL A 6 14.42 8.31 11.18
C VAL A 6 13.84 7.03 11.71
N THR A 7 12.63 7.09 12.27
CA THR A 7 11.91 5.91 12.73
C THR A 7 11.42 5.16 11.49
N THR A 8 12.36 4.65 10.69
CA THR A 8 12.14 3.87 9.48
C THR A 8 11.27 2.66 9.81
N GLU A 9 11.50 2.02 10.96
CA GLU A 9 10.65 0.94 11.47
C GLU A 9 9.17 1.34 11.63
N ASN A 10 8.87 2.54 12.16
CA ASN A 10 7.48 3.01 12.30
C ASN A 10 6.83 3.32 10.94
N LEU A 11 7.61 3.86 9.99
CA LEU A 11 7.12 4.13 8.64
C LEU A 11 6.87 2.83 7.87
N THR A 12 7.78 1.85 7.96
CA THR A 12 7.60 0.52 7.39
C THR A 12 6.37 -0.17 7.98
N ALA A 13 6.15 -0.07 9.30
CA ALA A 13 4.97 -0.62 9.95
C ALA A 13 3.67 0.05 9.46
N GLN A 14 3.63 1.38 9.37
CA GLN A 14 2.45 2.12 8.87
C GLN A 14 2.14 1.80 7.40
N VAL A 15 3.17 1.70 6.56
CA VAL A 15 2.99 1.33 5.15
C VAL A 15 2.52 -0.12 5.03
N GLY A 16 3.03 -1.03 5.86
CA GLY A 16 2.54 -2.41 5.94
C GLY A 16 1.05 -2.50 6.29
N GLU A 17 0.59 -1.71 7.26
CA GLU A 17 -0.83 -1.64 7.61
C GLU A 17 -1.68 -1.04 6.48
N LEU A 18 -1.19 -0.01 5.77
CA LEU A 18 -1.87 0.55 4.60
C LEU A 18 -2.02 -0.48 3.47
N SER A 19 -0.96 -1.24 3.17
CA SER A 19 -1.00 -2.32 2.17
C SER A 19 -2.03 -3.39 2.55
N ARG A 20 -2.11 -3.76 3.83
CA ARG A 20 -3.08 -4.73 4.34
C ARG A 20 -4.53 -4.25 4.18
N VAL A 21 -4.79 -2.97 4.44
CA VAL A 21 -6.12 -2.37 4.19
C VAL A 21 -6.43 -2.39 2.69
N GLY A 22 -5.44 -2.16 1.83
CA GLY A 22 -5.56 -2.30 0.37
C GLY A 22 -6.02 -3.70 -0.04
N GLU A 23 -5.33 -4.74 0.42
CA GLU A 23 -5.68 -6.15 0.13
C GLU A 23 -7.10 -6.50 0.60
N GLN A 24 -7.49 -6.07 1.80
CA GLN A 24 -8.84 -6.29 2.33
C GLN A 24 -9.90 -5.61 1.46
N THR A 25 -9.59 -4.44 0.93
CA THR A 25 -10.51 -3.68 0.06
C THR A 25 -10.63 -4.36 -1.30
N GLU A 26 -9.55 -4.88 -1.87
CA GLU A 26 -9.60 -5.69 -3.11
C GLU A 26 -10.48 -6.94 -2.96
N LEU A 27 -10.34 -7.66 -1.84
CA LEU A 27 -11.18 -8.84 -1.54
C LEU A 27 -12.67 -8.47 -1.45
N LEU A 28 -12.99 -7.32 -0.85
CA LEU A 28 -14.36 -6.83 -0.77
C LEU A 28 -14.93 -6.51 -2.16
N VAL A 29 -14.13 -5.88 -3.03
CA VAL A 29 -14.55 -5.56 -4.40
C VAL A 29 -14.72 -6.80 -5.25
N SER A 30 -13.81 -7.77 -5.12
CA SER A 30 -13.95 -9.08 -5.76
C SER A 30 -15.27 -9.75 -5.32
N SER A 31 -15.55 -9.76 -4.02
CA SER A 31 -16.80 -10.32 -3.46
C SER A 31 -18.04 -9.58 -3.97
N ALA A 32 -17.98 -8.25 -4.07
CA ALA A 32 -19.07 -7.43 -4.61
C ALA A 32 -19.31 -7.68 -6.10
N ARG A 33 -18.24 -7.93 -6.87
CA ARG A 33 -18.31 -8.29 -8.29
C ARG A 33 -18.94 -9.67 -8.48
N GLU A 34 -18.51 -10.67 -7.72
CA GLU A 34 -19.13 -12.01 -7.74
C GLU A 34 -20.62 -11.94 -7.37
N LEU A 35 -20.97 -11.11 -6.38
CA LEU A 35 -22.36 -10.88 -6.01
C LEU A 35 -23.16 -10.20 -7.13
N ALA A 36 -22.55 -9.25 -7.85
CA ALA A 36 -23.18 -8.58 -8.98
C ALA A 36 -23.34 -9.48 -10.22
N GLU A 37 -22.46 -10.46 -10.40
CA GLU A 37 -22.52 -11.44 -11.48
C GLU A 37 -23.59 -12.52 -11.25
N ARG A 38 -23.98 -12.76 -9.99
CA ARG A 38 -25.16 -13.58 -9.67
C ARG A 38 -26.43 -12.84 -10.07
N MET A 39 -26.95 -13.12 -11.27
CA MET A 39 -28.22 -12.57 -11.72
C MET A 39 -29.32 -12.85 -10.69
N PRO A 40 -30.08 -11.83 -10.27
CA PRO A 40 -31.19 -12.02 -9.36
C PRO A 40 -32.25 -12.92 -10.04
N MET A 41 -32.69 -13.97 -9.35
CA MET A 41 -33.59 -14.98 -9.91
C MET A 41 -34.90 -14.36 -10.46
N LEU A 42 -35.53 -15.02 -11.44
CA LEU A 42 -36.84 -14.62 -11.97
C LEU A 42 -37.85 -14.43 -10.83
N GLY A 43 -38.52 -13.27 -10.80
CA GLY A 43 -39.44 -12.88 -9.72
C GLY A 43 -38.83 -12.02 -8.61
N THR A 44 -37.56 -11.62 -8.73
CA THR A 44 -36.93 -10.66 -7.82
C THR A 44 -37.51 -9.26 -7.97
N ALA A 45 -37.71 -8.59 -6.83
CA ALA A 45 -38.33 -7.27 -6.80
C ALA A 45 -37.48 -6.23 -7.57
N PRO A 46 -38.10 -5.24 -8.26
CA PRO A 46 -37.39 -4.18 -8.99
C PRO A 46 -36.22 -3.50 -8.23
N PRO A 47 -36.27 -3.30 -6.89
CA PRO A 47 -35.14 -2.75 -6.13
C PRO A 47 -33.89 -3.65 -6.10
N ALA A 48 -34.05 -4.97 -6.13
CA ALA A 48 -32.92 -5.90 -6.10
C ALA A 48 -32.15 -5.89 -7.43
N LEU A 49 -32.87 -5.75 -8.54
CA LEU A 49 -32.29 -5.50 -9.87
C LEU A 49 -31.50 -4.20 -9.90
N HIS A 50 -32.06 -3.13 -9.34
CA HIS A 50 -31.39 -1.83 -9.27
C HIS A 50 -30.09 -1.89 -8.43
N LEU A 51 -30.11 -2.64 -7.32
CA LEU A 51 -28.94 -2.86 -6.49
C LEU A 51 -27.85 -3.65 -7.21
N ALA A 52 -28.20 -4.74 -7.90
CA ALA A 52 -27.27 -5.54 -8.68
C ALA A 52 -26.62 -4.73 -9.81
N MET A 53 -27.40 -3.89 -10.50
CA MET A 53 -26.87 -2.97 -11.52
C MET A 53 -25.88 -1.96 -10.96
N ARG A 54 -26.19 -1.35 -9.80
CA ARG A 54 -25.29 -0.40 -9.14
C ARG A 54 -24.01 -1.06 -8.64
N LEU A 55 -24.09 -2.24 -8.03
CA LEU A 55 -22.92 -3.01 -7.62
C LEU A 55 -22.03 -3.34 -8.82
N ARG A 56 -22.62 -3.73 -9.96
CA ARG A 56 -21.88 -4.01 -11.20
C ARG A 56 -21.18 -2.78 -11.77
N GLN A 57 -21.81 -1.61 -11.71
CA GLN A 57 -21.18 -0.36 -12.13
C GLN A 57 -20.04 0.05 -11.18
N SER A 58 -20.25 -0.04 -9.87
CA SER A 58 -19.25 0.36 -8.88
C SER A 58 -18.07 -0.61 -8.78
N ALA A 59 -18.30 -1.93 -8.91
CA ALA A 59 -17.27 -2.97 -8.88
C ALA A 59 -16.67 -3.30 -10.27
N GLY A 60 -17.13 -2.64 -11.33
CA GLY A 60 -16.64 -2.84 -12.69
C GLY A 60 -15.21 -2.34 -12.91
N GLU A 61 -14.62 -2.70 -14.05
CA GLU A 61 -13.24 -2.32 -14.46
C GLU A 61 -12.99 -0.82 -14.54
N THR A 62 -14.02 0.01 -14.62
CA THR A 62 -13.89 1.47 -14.68
C THR A 62 -14.15 2.16 -13.35
N GLY A 63 -14.53 1.41 -12.31
CA GLY A 63 -14.95 1.93 -11.00
C GLY A 63 -13.92 1.64 -9.91
N LEU A 64 -14.44 1.19 -8.76
CA LEU A 64 -13.70 0.99 -7.52
C LEU A 64 -12.51 0.02 -7.69
N THR A 65 -12.65 -1.00 -8.54
CA THR A 65 -11.57 -1.95 -8.86
C THR A 65 -10.35 -1.24 -9.42
N ARG A 66 -10.53 -0.32 -10.37
CA ARG A 66 -9.41 0.42 -10.98
C ARG A 66 -8.77 1.39 -10.00
N GLU A 67 -9.58 2.10 -9.23
CA GLU A 67 -9.09 3.06 -8.23
C GLU A 67 -8.30 2.37 -7.13
N ILE A 68 -8.77 1.21 -6.66
CA ILE A 68 -8.07 0.41 -5.65
C ILE A 68 -6.77 -0.17 -6.21
N THR A 69 -6.79 -0.75 -7.42
CA THR A 69 -5.55 -1.26 -8.03
C THR A 69 -4.52 -0.14 -8.28
N ALA A 70 -4.98 1.06 -8.68
CA ALA A 70 -4.11 2.22 -8.82
C ALA A 70 -3.52 2.65 -7.46
N ALA A 71 -4.35 2.74 -6.43
CA ALA A 71 -3.91 3.07 -5.07
C ALA A 71 -2.95 2.01 -4.50
N HIS A 72 -3.19 0.73 -4.75
CA HIS A 72 -2.30 -0.36 -4.34
C HIS A 72 -0.93 -0.26 -5.03
N THR A 73 -0.93 0.06 -6.33
CA THR A 73 0.31 0.28 -7.10
C THR A 73 1.09 1.46 -6.52
N GLU A 74 0.42 2.60 -6.28
CA GLU A 74 1.05 3.80 -5.72
C GLU A 74 1.59 3.56 -4.28
N LEU A 75 0.88 2.79 -3.46
CA LEU A 75 1.36 2.38 -2.14
C LEU A 75 2.60 1.46 -2.23
N GLY A 76 2.63 0.54 -3.19
CA GLY A 76 3.79 -0.32 -3.44
C GLY A 76 5.02 0.47 -3.90
N ASP A 77 4.82 1.45 -4.79
CA ASP A 77 5.87 2.35 -5.26
C ASP A 77 6.40 3.22 -4.12
N PHE A 78 5.49 3.79 -3.31
CA PHE A 78 5.86 4.58 -2.14
C PHE A 78 6.64 3.75 -1.12
N HIS A 79 6.21 2.51 -0.84
CA HIS A 79 6.93 1.60 0.05
C HIS A 79 8.36 1.35 -0.43
N SER A 80 8.52 1.09 -1.74
CA SER A 80 9.81 0.81 -2.35
C SER A 80 10.74 2.03 -2.28
N ALA A 81 10.23 3.22 -2.61
CA ALA A 81 10.97 4.47 -2.51
C ALA A 81 11.38 4.79 -1.06
N LEU A 82 10.50 4.50 -0.10
CA LEU A 82 10.80 4.71 1.31
C LEU A 82 11.89 3.75 1.82
N HIS A 83 11.82 2.48 1.41
CA HIS A 83 12.84 1.49 1.72
C HIS A 83 14.20 1.85 1.12
N GLU A 84 14.23 2.30 -0.14
CA GLU A 84 15.46 2.76 -0.80
C GLU A 84 16.07 3.97 -0.06
N THR A 85 15.23 4.95 0.31
CA THR A 85 15.65 6.13 1.04
C THR A 85 16.20 5.77 2.43
N ALA A 86 15.51 4.88 3.16
CA ALA A 86 15.93 4.36 4.45
C ALA A 86 17.31 3.69 4.38
N THR A 87 17.47 2.77 3.43
CA THR A 87 18.73 2.06 3.18
C THR A 87 19.84 3.03 2.81
N GLY A 88 19.52 4.07 2.01
CA GLY A 88 20.45 5.15 1.67
C GLY A 88 20.97 5.87 2.91
N TYR A 89 20.08 6.26 3.83
CA TYR A 89 20.48 6.90 5.09
C TYR A 89 21.37 6.00 5.95
N GLU A 90 21.01 4.73 6.14
CA GLU A 90 21.80 3.77 6.92
C GLU A 90 23.20 3.54 6.32
N ASN A 91 23.30 3.47 5.00
CA ASN A 91 24.57 3.36 4.29
C ASN A 91 25.43 4.60 4.47
N THR A 92 24.84 5.80 4.39
CA THR A 92 25.58 7.06 4.61
C THR A 92 26.05 7.21 6.05
N ASP A 93 25.23 6.82 7.02
CA ASP A 93 25.58 6.88 8.44
C ASP A 93 26.72 5.90 8.77
N SER A 94 26.65 4.68 8.22
CA SER A 94 27.71 3.68 8.35
C SER A 94 29.03 4.15 7.72
N ALA A 95 28.97 4.70 6.51
CA ALA A 95 30.15 5.22 5.81
C ALA A 95 30.79 6.41 6.56
N ALA A 96 29.96 7.30 7.14
CA ALA A 96 30.44 8.40 7.97
C ALA A 96 31.09 7.91 9.27
N ALA A 97 30.51 6.89 9.92
CA ALA A 97 31.07 6.28 11.12
C ALA A 97 32.42 5.59 10.85
N ASP A 98 32.54 4.88 9.73
CA ASP A 98 33.80 4.24 9.31
C ASP A 98 34.87 5.26 8.95
N ALA A 99 34.50 6.36 8.27
CA ALA A 99 35.41 7.45 7.96
C ALA A 99 35.96 8.12 9.25
N LEU A 100 35.10 8.39 10.23
CA LEU A 100 35.53 8.92 11.52
C LEU A 100 36.52 7.97 12.22
N ARG A 101 36.20 6.67 12.28
CA ARG A 101 37.06 5.66 12.92
C ARG A 101 38.42 5.52 12.22
N GLY A 102 38.45 5.63 10.89
CA GLY A 102 39.69 5.64 10.10
C GLY A 102 40.57 6.86 10.35
N THR A 103 39.96 8.04 10.57
CA THR A 103 40.69 9.27 10.90
C THR A 103 41.24 9.29 12.33
N GLU A 104 40.56 8.66 13.28
CA GLU A 104 41.04 8.53 14.67
C GLU A 104 42.24 7.57 14.78
N GLY A 105 42.31 6.54 13.93
CA GLY A 105 43.43 5.59 13.87
C GLY A 105 44.71 6.12 13.22
N THR A 106 44.68 7.32 12.63
CA THR A 106 45.85 7.98 12.01
C THR A 106 46.47 9.09 12.87
N ALA A 107 45.92 9.33 14.07
CA ALA A 107 46.35 10.40 14.98
C ALA A 107 47.28 9.94 16.12
N THR A 108 47.86 8.74 16.06
CA THR A 108 48.88 8.22 17.00
C THR A 108 50.18 7.91 16.29
#